data_AF-A0A2N2X1P3-F1
#
_entry.id   AF-A0A2N2X1P3-F1
#
_cell.length_a   1.000
_cell.length_b   1.000
_cell.length_c   1.000
_cell.angle_alpha   90.00
_cell.angle_beta   90.00
_cell.angle_gamma   90.00
#
_symmetry.space_group_name_H-M   'P 1'
#
loop_
_entity.id
_entity.type
_entity.pdbx_description
1 polymer ?
#
loop_
_entity_poly.entity_id
_entity_poly.type
_entity_poly.pdbx_seq_one_letter_code
_entity_poly.pdbx_strand_id
1 'polypeptide(L)'
;MAAFGLFKEPKNIIELFTFDLTSFFTEEDFKEVLCEESDGVFMIEYEKKLSWCEHDLFEKVVYRVFNDKKNIIGSNHINVRFHAQGNRVSVENTKNLINKLHKTYGWDDENRIEWSAEDEQNFNKAMLVRQWTLGEGKFIYQVKINQSNTTGLTLTILFFNNLLHLINQ
;
A
#
# COMPACT_ATOMS: atom_id res chain seq x y z
N MET A 1 -31.28 -10.63 19.43
CA MET A 1 -30.93 -10.19 18.07
C MET A 1 -29.62 -9.42 18.18
N ALA A 2 -28.57 -9.93 17.51
CA ALA A 2 -27.20 -9.50 17.71
C ALA A 2 -26.97 -8.06 17.22
N ALA A 3 -26.11 -7.35 17.96
CA ALA A 3 -25.69 -5.99 17.70
C ALA A 3 -25.00 -5.88 16.33
N PHE A 4 -25.64 -5.18 15.39
CA PHE A 4 -24.95 -4.58 14.25
C PHE A 4 -24.09 -3.44 14.79
N GLY A 5 -22.87 -3.79 15.20
CA GLY A 5 -21.84 -2.82 15.56
C GLY A 5 -21.65 -1.86 14.38
N LEU A 6 -21.75 -0.56 14.67
CA LEU A 6 -21.37 0.54 13.80
C LEU A 6 -19.95 0.30 13.27
N PHE A 7 -19.82 -0.26 12.06
CA PHE A 7 -18.55 -0.22 11.35
C PHE A 7 -18.27 1.25 11.03
N LYS A 8 -17.36 1.86 11.80
CA LYS A 8 -16.83 3.19 11.46
C LYS A 8 -16.15 3.09 10.12
N GLU A 9 -16.37 4.08 9.27
CA GLU A 9 -15.68 4.16 8.00
C GLU A 9 -14.17 4.31 8.25
N PRO A 10 -13.33 3.59 7.49
CA PRO A 10 -11.89 3.61 7.68
C PRO A 10 -11.35 5.00 7.37
N LYS A 11 -10.55 5.54 8.30
CA LYS A 11 -10.01 6.91 8.22
C LYS A 11 -8.72 7.00 7.41
N ASN A 12 -8.03 5.89 7.25
CA ASN A 12 -6.74 5.84 6.56
C ASN A 12 -6.50 4.43 5.97
N ILE A 13 -5.41 4.31 5.23
CA ILE A 13 -5.06 3.09 4.49
C ILE A 13 -4.72 1.90 5.40
N ILE A 14 -4.25 2.13 6.63
CA ILE A 14 -3.97 1.03 7.57
C ILE A 14 -5.29 0.39 8.01
N GLU A 15 -6.29 1.21 8.31
CA GLU A 15 -7.63 0.73 8.72
C GLU A 15 -8.40 0.03 7.58
N LEU A 16 -7.97 0.19 6.33
CA LEU A 16 -8.55 -0.55 5.21
C LEU A 16 -8.12 -2.02 5.20
N PHE A 17 -6.97 -2.35 5.78
CA PHE A 17 -6.32 -3.65 5.68
C PHE A 17 -6.47 -4.41 7.00
N THR A 18 -6.70 -5.73 6.92
CA THR A 18 -6.74 -6.61 8.09
C THR A 18 -5.35 -7.02 8.56
N PHE A 19 -4.37 -7.03 7.66
CA PHE A 19 -2.97 -7.20 8.02
C PHE A 19 -2.44 -5.95 8.75
N ASP A 20 -1.98 -6.15 9.98
CA ASP A 20 -1.33 -5.09 10.76
C ASP A 20 0.05 -4.79 10.19
N LEU A 21 0.14 -3.67 9.48
CA LEU A 21 1.39 -3.19 8.92
C LEU A 21 2.43 -2.88 10.01
N THR A 22 2.01 -2.47 11.20
CA THR A 22 2.93 -2.05 12.27
C THR A 22 3.65 -3.22 12.95
N SER A 23 3.12 -4.44 12.84
CA SER A 23 3.72 -5.64 13.42
C SER A 23 4.73 -6.33 12.51
N PHE A 24 4.96 -5.84 11.28
CA PHE A 24 5.75 -6.55 10.26
C PHE A 24 7.13 -7.03 10.74
N PHE A 25 7.88 -6.19 11.46
CA PHE A 25 9.22 -6.53 11.98
C PHE A 25 9.21 -7.18 13.37
N THR A 26 8.04 -7.35 13.98
CA THR A 26 7.91 -8.05 15.27
C THR A 26 7.87 -9.56 15.11
N GLU A 27 7.45 -10.03 13.94
CA GLU A 27 7.37 -11.44 13.57
C GLU A 27 8.61 -11.80 12.73
N GLU A 28 9.28 -12.91 13.02
CA GLU A 28 10.51 -13.34 12.31
C GLU A 28 10.21 -14.16 11.03
N ASP A 29 9.05 -13.97 10.41
CA ASP A 29 8.57 -14.76 9.26
C ASP A 29 8.67 -14.03 7.90
N PHE A 30 9.40 -12.91 7.86
CA PHE A 30 9.80 -12.22 6.64
C PHE A 30 11.18 -12.69 6.15
N LYS A 31 11.49 -12.45 4.88
CA LYS A 31 12.80 -12.69 4.29
C LYS A 31 13.34 -11.44 3.61
N GLU A 32 14.65 -11.22 3.69
CA GLU A 32 15.32 -10.24 2.85
C GLU A 32 15.37 -10.77 1.41
N VAL A 33 14.94 -9.96 0.44
CA VAL A 33 14.89 -10.34 -0.98
C VAL A 33 15.77 -9.48 -1.87
N LEU A 34 16.15 -8.30 -1.40
CA LEU A 34 17.02 -7.38 -2.12
C LEU A 34 17.79 -6.52 -1.11
N CYS A 35 19.06 -6.29 -1.38
CA CYS A 35 19.90 -5.36 -0.65
C CYS A 35 20.78 -4.62 -1.66
N GLU A 36 20.60 -3.31 -1.76
CA GLU A 36 21.35 -2.43 -2.65
C GLU A 36 22.01 -1.32 -1.82
N GLU A 37 23.27 -1.04 -2.15
CA GLU A 37 24.04 0.07 -1.57
C GLU A 37 24.43 1.01 -2.72
N SER A 38 24.04 2.28 -2.62
CA SER A 38 24.40 3.31 -3.60
C SER A 38 24.57 4.65 -2.90
N ASP A 39 25.69 5.32 -3.16
CA ASP A 39 26.02 6.67 -2.66
C ASP A 39 25.80 6.85 -1.13
N GLY A 40 26.13 5.82 -0.35
CA GLY A 40 25.98 5.83 1.11
C GLY A 40 24.55 5.57 1.62
N VAL A 41 23.60 5.30 0.72
CA VAL A 41 22.23 4.89 1.05
C VAL A 41 22.13 3.37 0.91
N PHE A 42 21.61 2.74 1.96
CA PHE A 42 21.21 1.33 1.96
C PHE A 42 19.73 1.24 1.66
N MET A 43 19.37 0.38 0.71
CA MET A 43 18.01 0.01 0.41
C MET A 43 17.87 -1.50 0.59
N ILE A 44 17.00 -1.90 1.51
CA ILE A 44 16.72 -3.32 1.77
C ILE A 44 15.23 -3.57 1.56
N GLU A 45 14.90 -4.61 0.82
CA GLU A 45 13.54 -5.12 0.68
C GLU A 45 13.34 -6.38 1.52
N TYR A 46 12.36 -6.32 2.40
CA TYR A 46 11.87 -7.45 3.17
C TYR A 46 10.51 -7.88 2.64
N GLU A 47 10.34 -9.17 2.38
CA GLU A 47 9.13 -9.75 1.84
C GLU A 47 8.48 -10.69 2.86
N LYS A 48 7.17 -10.56 3.02
CA LYS A 48 6.33 -11.51 3.75
C LYS A 48 5.16 -11.96 2.90
N LYS A 49 4.96 -13.28 2.83
CA LYS A 49 3.75 -13.86 2.27
C LYS A 49 2.66 -13.83 3.34
N LEU A 50 1.50 -13.30 2.99
CA LEU A 50 0.36 -13.24 3.90
C LEU A 50 -0.29 -14.62 4.01
N SER A 51 -0.79 -14.97 5.20
CA SER A 51 -1.51 -16.23 5.41
C SER A 51 -2.89 -16.26 4.76
N TRP A 52 -3.40 -15.10 4.32
CA TRP A 52 -4.66 -14.93 3.59
C TRP A 52 -4.48 -13.96 2.42
N CYS A 53 -5.56 -13.76 1.65
CA CYS A 53 -5.59 -12.83 0.53
C CYS A 53 -6.29 -11.54 0.95
N GLU A 54 -5.52 -10.49 1.19
CA GLU A 54 -6.02 -9.20 1.62
C GLU A 54 -6.81 -8.54 0.49
N HIS A 55 -8.04 -8.11 0.79
CA HIS A 55 -9.02 -7.62 -0.19
C HIS A 55 -9.28 -8.56 -1.39
N ASP A 56 -9.06 -9.86 -1.23
CA ASP A 56 -9.13 -10.84 -2.33
C ASP A 56 -8.21 -10.49 -3.53
N LEU A 57 -7.16 -9.71 -3.27
CA LEU A 57 -6.18 -9.26 -4.25
C LEU A 57 -4.76 -9.63 -3.83
N PHE A 58 -4.36 -9.20 -2.63
CA PHE A 58 -2.96 -9.16 -2.23
C PHE A 58 -2.58 -10.37 -1.38
N GLU A 59 -1.53 -11.08 -1.77
CA GLU A 59 -1.05 -12.28 -1.06
C GLU A 59 0.31 -12.05 -0.38
N LYS A 60 0.89 -10.88 -0.60
CA LYS A 60 2.27 -10.59 -0.23
C LYS A 60 2.43 -9.11 0.02
N VAL A 61 3.22 -8.80 1.04
CA VAL A 61 3.62 -7.43 1.38
C VAL A 61 5.15 -7.35 1.38
N VAL A 62 5.66 -6.25 0.84
CA VAL A 62 7.08 -5.95 0.75
C VAL A 62 7.34 -4.61 1.44
N TYR A 63 8.26 -4.61 2.38
CA TYR A 63 8.78 -3.42 3.04
C TYR A 63 10.10 -3.04 2.41
N ARG A 64 10.15 -1.86 1.80
CA ARG A 64 11.41 -1.26 1.34
C ARG A 64 11.86 -0.22 2.34
N VAL A 65 13.00 -0.47 2.97
CA VAL A 65 13.58 0.41 3.99
C VAL A 65 14.81 1.11 3.40
N PHE A 66 14.82 2.43 3.47
CA PHE A 66 15.95 3.26 3.07
C PHE A 66 16.64 3.80 4.32
N ASN A 67 17.97 3.70 4.37
CA ASN A 67 18.76 4.17 5.49
C ASN A 67 20.03 4.88 4.99
N ASP A 68 20.33 6.03 5.60
CA ASP A 68 21.55 6.81 5.37
C ASP A 68 22.79 6.22 6.07
N LYS A 69 22.62 5.20 6.93
CA LYS A 69 23.70 4.46 7.63
C LYS A 69 23.36 2.97 7.80
N LYS A 70 24.34 2.10 8.08
CA LYS A 70 24.12 0.65 8.36
C LYS A 70 23.34 0.34 9.66
N ASN A 71 22.71 1.33 10.29
CA ASN A 71 22.14 1.19 11.63
C ASN A 71 20.63 1.51 11.59
N ILE A 72 19.78 0.53 11.90
CA ILE A 72 18.31 0.57 11.76
C ILE A 72 17.64 1.62 12.67
N ILE A 73 18.40 2.34 13.50
CA ILE A 73 17.91 3.35 14.46
C ILE A 73 18.09 4.76 13.87
N GLY A 74 17.07 5.30 13.19
CA GLY A 74 17.13 6.62 12.55
C GLY A 74 15.98 6.88 11.57
N SER A 75 15.97 8.08 10.97
CA SER A 75 14.99 8.69 10.05
C SER A 75 14.75 7.93 8.72
N ASN A 76 14.54 6.62 8.81
CA ASN A 76 14.42 5.74 7.67
C ASN A 76 13.14 6.04 6.90
N HIS A 77 13.25 6.18 5.58
CA HIS A 77 12.08 6.18 4.72
C HIS A 77 11.62 4.73 4.53
N ILE A 78 10.34 4.47 4.76
CA ILE A 78 9.75 3.15 4.60
C ILE A 78 8.67 3.24 3.54
N ASN A 79 8.78 2.41 2.51
CA ASN A 79 7.72 2.20 1.54
C ASN A 79 7.14 0.80 1.72
N VAL A 80 5.82 0.69 1.72
CA VAL A 80 5.12 -0.59 1.81
C VAL A 80 4.48 -0.88 0.48
N ARG A 81 4.61 -2.11 -0.02
CA ARG A 81 3.97 -2.53 -1.27
C ARG A 81 3.26 -3.86 -1.10
N PHE A 82 1.96 -3.85 -1.33
CA PHE A 82 1.17 -5.06 -1.52
C PHE A 82 1.23 -5.51 -2.97
N HIS A 83 1.41 -6.81 -3.17
CA HIS A 83 1.45 -7.45 -4.48
C HIS A 83 0.28 -8.41 -4.65
N ALA A 84 -0.42 -8.28 -5.78
CA ALA A 84 -1.51 -9.17 -6.13
C ALA A 84 -1.04 -10.39 -6.91
N GLN A 85 -1.74 -11.51 -6.75
CA GLN A 85 -1.48 -12.75 -7.50
C GLN A 85 -2.13 -12.66 -8.89
N GLY A 86 -1.39 -12.98 -9.95
CA GLY A 86 -1.85 -12.79 -11.34
C GLY A 86 -3.17 -13.47 -11.72
N ASN A 87 -3.57 -14.56 -11.05
CA ASN A 87 -4.86 -15.23 -11.28
C ASN A 87 -6.03 -14.69 -10.44
N ARG A 88 -5.77 -13.84 -9.44
CA ARG A 88 -6.78 -13.25 -8.54
C ARG A 88 -7.08 -11.78 -8.83
N VAL A 89 -6.27 -11.14 -9.67
CA VAL A 89 -6.52 -9.76 -10.12
C VAL A 89 -7.76 -9.75 -11.01
N SER A 90 -8.88 -9.33 -10.45
CA SER A 90 -10.14 -9.13 -11.17
C SER A 90 -10.51 -7.65 -11.22
N VAL A 91 -11.24 -7.26 -12.28
CA VAL A 91 -11.82 -5.91 -12.40
C VAL A 91 -12.65 -5.59 -11.16
N GLU A 92 -13.48 -6.54 -10.72
CA GLU A 92 -14.41 -6.34 -9.60
C GLU A 92 -13.69 -6.07 -8.27
N ASN A 93 -12.67 -6.88 -7.92
CA ASN A 93 -11.93 -6.67 -6.68
C ASN A 93 -11.13 -5.37 -6.71
N THR A 94 -10.54 -5.03 -7.88
CA THR A 94 -9.77 -3.79 -8.07
C THR A 94 -10.67 -2.56 -7.99
N LYS A 95 -11.85 -2.61 -8.61
CA LYS A 95 -12.90 -1.60 -8.51
C LYS A 95 -13.34 -1.40 -7.07
N ASN A 96 -13.59 -2.48 -6.34
CA ASN A 96 -14.00 -2.41 -4.94
C ASN A 96 -12.92 -1.75 -4.06
N LEU A 97 -11.64 -2.03 -4.31
CA LEU A 97 -10.54 -1.36 -3.63
C LEU A 97 -10.47 0.14 -3.97
N ILE A 98 -10.54 0.51 -5.25
CA ILE A 98 -10.50 1.93 -5.66
C ILE A 98 -11.67 2.72 -5.08
N ASN A 99 -12.88 2.15 -5.07
CA ASN A 99 -14.04 2.80 -4.48
C ASN A 99 -13.90 2.98 -2.97
N LYS A 100 -13.29 2.02 -2.27
CA LYS A 100 -12.95 2.17 -0.85
C LYS A 100 -11.93 3.29 -0.62
N LEU A 101 -10.89 3.38 -1.45
CA LEU A 101 -9.90 4.47 -1.37
C LEU A 101 -10.53 5.83 -1.64
N HIS A 102 -11.39 5.93 -2.66
CA HIS A 102 -12.15 7.15 -2.93
C HIS A 102 -13.04 7.55 -1.75
N LYS A 103 -13.71 6.58 -1.12
CA LYS A 103 -14.52 6.84 0.06
C LYS A 103 -13.68 7.36 1.24
N THR A 104 -12.46 6.85 1.41
CA THR A 104 -11.54 7.27 2.48
C THR A 104 -10.88 8.62 2.21
N TYR A 105 -10.48 8.90 0.97
CA TYR A 105 -9.62 10.04 0.64
C TYR A 105 -10.24 11.09 -0.30
N GLY A 106 -11.38 10.80 -0.91
CA GLY A 106 -11.98 11.61 -1.95
C GLY A 106 -11.25 11.47 -3.29
N TRP A 107 -11.08 12.58 -3.98
CA TRP A 107 -10.54 12.61 -5.33
C TRP A 107 -9.07 12.22 -5.33
N ASP A 108 -8.64 11.53 -6.38
CA ASP A 108 -7.22 11.23 -6.60
C ASP A 108 -6.46 12.46 -7.12
N ASP A 109 -5.13 12.37 -7.24
CA ASP A 109 -4.28 13.49 -7.68
C ASP A 109 -4.58 13.96 -9.12
N GLU A 110 -5.32 13.16 -9.90
CA GLU A 110 -5.78 13.48 -11.27
C GLU A 110 -7.25 13.94 -11.29
N ASN A 111 -7.85 14.22 -10.13
CA ASN A 111 -9.26 14.60 -9.93
C ASN A 111 -10.27 13.51 -10.34
N ARG A 112 -9.87 12.25 -10.27
CA ARG A 112 -10.76 11.11 -10.54
C ARG A 112 -11.43 10.63 -9.26
N ILE A 113 -12.66 10.14 -9.40
CA ILE A 113 -13.56 9.77 -8.30
C ILE A 113 -13.54 8.25 -8.05
N GLU A 114 -14.70 7.61 -7.90
CA GLU A 114 -14.84 6.17 -7.98
C GLU A 114 -14.33 5.60 -9.31
N TRP A 115 -14.28 4.26 -9.38
CA TRP A 115 -13.97 3.51 -10.59
C TRP A 115 -14.82 3.96 -11.79
N SER A 116 -14.14 4.26 -12.88
CA SER A 116 -14.73 4.76 -14.13
C SER A 116 -14.54 3.78 -15.29
N ALA A 117 -15.18 4.07 -16.42
CA ALA A 117 -14.96 3.30 -17.65
C ALA A 117 -13.52 3.43 -18.17
N GLU A 118 -12.84 4.55 -17.90
CA GLU A 118 -11.43 4.73 -18.22
C GLU A 118 -10.53 3.81 -17.38
N ASP A 119 -10.85 3.64 -16.09
CA ASP A 119 -10.14 2.69 -15.22
C ASP A 119 -10.25 1.27 -15.74
N GLU A 120 -11.44 0.88 -16.20
CA GLU A 120 -11.65 -0.44 -16.79
C GLU A 120 -10.83 -0.63 -18.08
N GLN A 121 -10.79 0.38 -18.95
CA GLN A 121 -9.93 0.34 -20.14
C GLN A 121 -8.45 0.24 -19.77
N ASN A 122 -8.00 1.01 -18.79
CA ASN A 122 -6.60 1.02 -18.34
C ASN A 122 -6.24 -0.28 -17.64
N PHE A 123 -7.15 -0.86 -16.86
CA PHE A 123 -6.98 -2.16 -16.23
C PHE A 123 -6.80 -3.27 -17.26
N ASN A 124 -7.66 -3.31 -18.28
CA ASN A 124 -7.60 -4.29 -19.37
C ASN A 124 -6.31 -4.17 -20.20
N LYS A 125 -5.71 -2.98 -20.24
CA LYS A 125 -4.42 -2.72 -20.91
C LYS A 125 -3.20 -2.91 -19.99
N ALA A 126 -3.41 -3.28 -18.72
CA ALA A 126 -2.37 -3.28 -17.68
C ALA A 126 -1.61 -1.95 -17.60
N MET A 127 -2.36 -0.85 -17.57
CA MET A 127 -1.88 0.53 -17.46
C MET A 127 -2.65 1.32 -16.39
N LEU A 128 -3.35 0.63 -15.49
CA LEU A 128 -4.11 1.29 -14.43
C LEU A 128 -3.16 1.93 -13.42
N VAL A 129 -3.29 3.24 -13.23
CA VAL A 129 -2.58 4.00 -12.19
C VAL A 129 -3.57 4.91 -11.49
N ARG A 130 -3.65 4.84 -10.16
CA ARG A 130 -4.37 5.79 -9.29
C ARG A 130 -3.45 6.21 -8.15
N GLN A 131 -3.45 7.47 -7.76
CA GLN A 131 -2.59 7.95 -6.69
C GLN A 131 -3.25 9.06 -5.87
N TRP A 132 -2.98 9.05 -4.57
CA TRP A 132 -3.41 10.06 -3.61
C TRP A 132 -2.19 10.53 -2.83
N THR A 133 -1.87 11.81 -2.93
CA THR A 133 -0.86 12.48 -2.11
C THR A 133 -1.55 13.11 -0.91
N LEU A 134 -1.15 12.68 0.29
CA LEU A 134 -1.89 12.90 1.53
C LEU A 134 -0.96 13.45 2.62
N GLY A 135 -1.55 13.99 3.69
CA GLY A 135 -0.81 14.65 4.77
C GLY A 135 -0.41 16.08 4.43
N GLU A 136 0.36 16.70 5.31
CA GLU A 136 0.75 18.11 5.19
C GLU A 136 2.16 18.38 5.73
N GLY A 137 2.77 19.47 5.23
CA GLY A 137 4.10 19.91 5.66
C GLY A 137 5.17 18.83 5.47
N LYS A 138 5.83 18.43 6.56
CA LYS A 138 6.91 17.44 6.53
C LYS A 138 6.44 15.98 6.58
N PHE A 139 5.14 15.74 6.75
CA PHE A 139 4.56 14.40 6.92
C PHE A 139 3.68 13.98 5.74
N ILE A 140 4.07 14.40 4.54
CA ILE A 140 3.39 13.98 3.31
C ILE A 140 3.69 12.49 3.04
N TYR A 141 2.68 11.73 2.63
CA TYR A 141 2.80 10.34 2.19
C TYR A 141 1.93 10.12 0.94
N GLN A 142 2.15 9.02 0.22
CA GLN A 142 1.38 8.71 -0.99
C GLN A 142 0.79 7.31 -0.91
N VAL A 143 -0.46 7.14 -1.35
CA VAL A 143 -1.06 5.84 -1.64
C VAL A 143 -1.21 5.73 -3.16
N LYS A 144 -0.68 4.67 -3.75
CA LYS A 144 -0.68 4.47 -5.21
C LYS A 144 -1.10 3.06 -5.58
N ILE A 145 -2.12 2.93 -6.41
CA ILE A 145 -2.43 1.70 -7.14
C ILE A 145 -1.75 1.76 -8.49
N ASN A 146 -1.07 0.68 -8.87
CA ASN A 146 -0.43 0.54 -10.17
C ASN A 146 -0.59 -0.88 -10.68
N GLN A 147 -0.97 -1.03 -11.95
CA GLN A 147 -0.98 -2.30 -12.66
C GLN A 147 -0.08 -2.20 -13.89
N SER A 148 0.81 -3.17 -14.05
CA SER A 148 1.60 -3.32 -15.26
C SER A 148 1.80 -4.79 -15.63
N ASN A 149 2.21 -5.04 -16.86
CA ASN A 149 2.57 -6.39 -17.31
C ASN A 149 3.80 -6.96 -16.59
N THR A 150 4.65 -6.11 -16.00
CA THR A 150 5.89 -6.54 -15.34
C THR A 150 5.70 -6.80 -13.86
N THR A 151 4.91 -5.97 -13.16
CA THR A 151 4.75 -6.04 -11.70
C THR A 151 3.41 -6.60 -11.26
N GLY A 152 2.47 -6.80 -12.19
CA GLY A 152 1.08 -7.07 -11.86
C GLY A 152 0.42 -5.86 -11.19
N LEU A 153 -0.71 -6.10 -10.52
CA LEU A 153 -1.38 -5.10 -9.69
C LEU A 153 -0.69 -4.97 -8.34
N THR A 154 -0.42 -3.74 -7.95
CA THR A 154 0.25 -3.38 -6.69
C THR A 154 -0.47 -2.21 -6.04
N LEU A 155 -0.49 -2.21 -4.71
CA LEU A 155 -0.80 -1.02 -3.90
C LEU A 155 0.45 -0.64 -3.12
N THR A 156 0.92 0.59 -3.31
CA THR A 156 2.12 1.11 -2.66
C THR A 156 1.74 2.26 -1.73
N ILE A 157 2.29 2.23 -0.51
CA ILE A 157 2.27 3.35 0.43
C ILE A 157 3.70 3.89 0.49
N LEU A 158 3.93 5.08 -0.07
CA LEU A 158 5.22 5.76 0.00
C LEU A 158 5.30 6.60 1.27
N PHE A 159 6.47 6.63 1.91
CA PHE A 159 6.69 7.33 3.17
C PHE A 159 5.73 6.87 4.28
N PHE A 160 5.58 5.55 4.43
CA PHE A 160 4.72 4.92 5.43
C PHE A 160 5.00 5.39 6.87
N ASN A 161 6.26 5.68 7.18
CA ASN A 161 6.66 6.25 8.47
C ASN A 161 6.01 7.63 8.74
N ASN A 162 5.75 8.44 7.71
CA ASN A 162 5.03 9.71 7.87
C ASN A 162 3.56 9.48 8.22
N LEU A 163 2.91 8.50 7.58
CA LEU A 163 1.55 8.08 7.94
C LEU A 163 1.47 7.62 9.40
N LEU A 164 2.40 6.77 9.85
CA LEU A 164 2.46 6.33 11.24
C LEU A 164 2.63 7.50 12.21
N HIS A 165 3.43 8.50 11.84
CA HIS A 165 3.59 9.69 12.66
C HIS A 165 2.28 10.47 12.80
N LEU A 166 1.52 10.63 11.72
CA LEU A 166 0.23 11.35 11.74
C LEU A 166 -0.84 10.61 12.56
N ILE A 167 -0.84 9.27 12.59
CA ILE A 167 -1.84 8.48 13.32
C ILE A 167 -1.57 8.45 14.83
N ASN A 168 -0.30 8.51 15.23
CA ASN A 168 0.12 8.38 16.63
C ASN A 168 0.12 9.72 17.42
N GLN A 169 -0.32 10.82 16.80
CA GLN A 169 -0.55 12.12 17.47
C GLN A 169 -1.97 12.22 18.02
#